data_AF-A0A931IE69-F1
#
_entry.id   AF-A0A931IE69-F1
#
_cell.length_a   1.000
_cell.length_b   1.000
_cell.length_c   1.000
_cell.angle_alpha   90.00
_cell.angle_beta   90.00
_cell.angle_gamma   90.00
#
_symmetry.space_group_name_H-M   'P 1'
#
loop_
_entity.id
_entity.type
_entity.pdbx_description
1 polymer ?
#
loop_
_entity_poly.entity_id
_entity_poly.type
_entity_poly.pdbx_seq_one_letter_code
_entity_poly.pdbx_strand_id
1 'polypeptide(L)'
;MHEADGTTRYPPDSHRITRVADLPADVADRMSAHTAPAGSLIAMDGRVWHTSGSHVTADEQPAMLFACYSVDFLRRQMNWSMTLPFETIESMSGSAGSLFGLSGGVASRSAR
;
A
#
# COMPACT_ATOMS: atom_id res chain seq x y z
N MET A 1 -8.32 -12.81 -7.41
CA MET A 1 -7.33 -13.32 -6.45
C MET A 1 -8.05 -14.27 -5.52
N HIS A 2 -7.58 -15.51 -5.47
CA HIS A 2 -8.05 -16.60 -4.62
C HIS A 2 -7.07 -16.83 -3.47
N GLU A 3 -7.48 -17.62 -2.48
CA GLU A 3 -6.68 -17.82 -1.26
C GLU A 3 -5.34 -18.54 -1.55
N ALA A 4 -5.34 -19.47 -2.51
CA ALA A 4 -4.15 -20.23 -2.93
C ALA A 4 -3.10 -19.37 -3.65
N ASP A 5 -3.46 -18.15 -4.07
CA ASP A 5 -2.62 -17.31 -4.92
C ASP A 5 -1.76 -16.36 -4.07
N GLY A 6 -1.67 -16.58 -2.76
CA GLY A 6 -0.85 -15.75 -1.86
C GLY A 6 -1.49 -14.43 -1.47
N THR A 7 -2.83 -14.37 -1.42
CA THR A 7 -3.55 -13.15 -1.01
C THR A 7 -3.13 -12.65 0.37
N THR A 8 -3.21 -11.33 0.57
CA THR A 8 -2.89 -10.71 1.87
C THR A 8 -3.78 -11.30 2.95
N ARG A 9 -3.15 -11.75 4.04
CA ARG A 9 -3.78 -12.25 5.26
C ARG A 9 -3.57 -11.26 6.39
N TYR A 10 -4.59 -11.06 7.22
CA TYR A 10 -4.54 -10.19 8.39
C TYR A 10 -5.41 -10.74 9.52
N PRO A 11 -5.02 -10.59 10.80
CA PRO A 11 -5.92 -10.84 11.91
C PRO A 11 -6.88 -9.65 12.05
N PRO A 12 -8.20 -9.87 12.08
CA PRO A 12 -9.16 -8.83 12.39
C PRO A 12 -8.82 -8.15 13.72
N ASP A 13 -9.09 -6.84 13.82
CA ASP A 13 -8.85 -6.01 15.00
C ASP A 13 -7.40 -5.89 15.51
N SER A 14 -6.43 -6.42 14.76
CA SER A 14 -5.03 -6.42 15.15
C SER A 14 -4.42 -5.01 15.32
N HIS A 15 -5.02 -3.98 14.71
CA HIS A 15 -4.66 -2.56 14.91
C HIS A 15 -4.77 -2.08 16.37
N ARG A 16 -5.46 -2.83 17.24
CA ARG A 16 -5.59 -2.58 18.67
C ARG A 16 -4.47 -3.20 19.50
N ILE A 17 -3.67 -4.08 18.90
CA ILE A 17 -2.59 -4.82 19.56
C ILE A 17 -1.28 -4.11 19.27
N THR A 18 -0.62 -3.66 20.33
CA THR A 18 0.57 -2.78 20.19
C THR A 18 1.87 -3.56 20.11
N ARG A 19 1.96 -4.74 20.72
CA ARG A 19 3.20 -5.53 20.80
C ARG A 19 2.97 -6.95 20.30
N VAL A 20 4.01 -7.54 19.71
CA VAL A 20 4.01 -8.95 19.28
C VAL A 20 3.64 -9.89 20.44
N ALA A 21 4.17 -9.61 21.64
CA ALA A 21 3.91 -10.43 22.83
C ALA A 21 2.44 -10.44 23.28
N ASP A 22 1.65 -9.45 22.84
CA ASP A 22 0.22 -9.34 23.14
C ASP A 22 -0.65 -10.05 22.08
N LEU A 23 -0.04 -10.61 21.02
CA LEU A 23 -0.78 -11.38 20.02
C LEU A 23 -1.24 -12.72 20.60
N PRO A 24 -2.48 -13.15 20.32
CA PRO A 24 -2.93 -14.49 20.65
C PRO A 24 -2.01 -15.55 20.05
N ALA A 25 -1.74 -16.63 20.80
CA ALA A 25 -0.90 -17.72 20.30
C ALA A 25 -1.48 -18.39 19.04
N ASP A 26 -2.81 -18.35 18.88
CA ASP A 26 -3.57 -18.87 17.74
C ASP A 26 -3.79 -17.82 16.64
N VAL A 27 -3.08 -16.68 16.66
CA VAL A 27 -3.32 -15.58 15.71
C VAL A 27 -3.21 -16.01 14.25
N ALA A 28 -2.30 -16.95 13.95
CA ALA A 28 -2.10 -17.47 12.60
C ALA A 28 -3.35 -18.19 12.04
N ASP A 29 -4.08 -18.89 12.91
CA ASP A 29 -5.31 -19.62 12.57
C ASP A 29 -6.51 -18.67 12.42
N ARG A 30 -6.41 -17.47 13.01
CA ARG A 30 -7.45 -16.44 13.01
C ARG A 30 -7.30 -15.40 11.90
N MET A 31 -6.28 -15.52 11.05
CA MET A 31 -6.09 -14.57 9.96
C MET A 31 -7.14 -14.78 8.86
N SER A 32 -7.72 -13.67 8.42
CA SER A 32 -8.63 -13.63 7.27
C SER A 32 -7.85 -13.32 6.00
N ALA A 33 -8.23 -13.97 4.90
CA ALA A 33 -7.67 -13.74 3.57
C ALA A 33 -8.61 -12.83 2.76
N HIS A 34 -8.06 -11.89 1.98
CA HIS A 34 -8.87 -11.03 1.11
C HIS A 34 -8.99 -11.61 -0.31
N THR A 35 -10.12 -12.24 -0.62
CA THR A 35 -10.41 -12.79 -1.95
C THR A 35 -11.34 -11.86 -2.71
N ALA A 36 -10.89 -11.31 -3.82
CA ALA A 36 -11.65 -10.34 -4.61
C ALA A 36 -11.25 -10.34 -6.11
N PRO A 37 -12.13 -9.86 -7.02
CA PRO A 37 -11.81 -9.72 -8.44
C PRO A 37 -10.81 -8.57 -8.69
N ALA A 38 -10.16 -8.58 -9.85
CA ALA A 38 -9.25 -7.51 -10.28
C ALA A 38 -9.93 -6.13 -10.22
N GLY A 39 -9.19 -5.12 -9.75
CA GLY A 39 -9.71 -3.77 -9.52
C GLY A 39 -10.33 -3.56 -8.14
N SER A 40 -10.51 -4.61 -7.34
CA SER A 40 -10.87 -4.48 -5.93
C SER A 40 -9.68 -3.98 -5.11
N LEU A 41 -9.96 -3.26 -4.02
CA LEU A 41 -8.94 -2.79 -3.09
C LEU A 41 -9.35 -3.10 -1.65
N ILE A 42 -8.33 -3.31 -0.81
CA ILE A 42 -8.45 -3.30 0.64
C ILE A 42 -7.71 -2.08 1.18
N ALA A 43 -8.42 -1.27 1.97
CA ALA A 43 -7.81 -0.14 2.68
C ALA A 43 -7.50 -0.58 4.11
N MET A 44 -6.24 -0.43 4.52
CA MET A 44 -5.77 -0.85 5.84
C MET A 44 -5.24 0.34 6.63
N ASP A 45 -5.62 0.41 7.91
CA ASP A 45 -4.91 1.26 8.88
C ASP A 45 -3.47 0.74 9.02
N GLY A 46 -2.49 1.63 9.10
CA GLY A 46 -1.06 1.26 9.15
C GLY A 46 -0.65 0.42 10.36
N ARG A 47 -1.53 0.25 11.37
CA ARG A 47 -1.31 -0.60 12.55
C ARG A 47 -1.84 -2.02 12.38
N VAL A 48 -2.58 -2.31 11.31
CA VAL A 48 -3.06 -3.67 11.04
C VAL A 48 -1.86 -4.57 10.79
N TRP A 49 -1.75 -5.64 11.58
CA TRP A 49 -0.77 -6.69 11.35
C TRP A 49 -1.21 -7.48 10.12
N HIS A 50 -0.30 -7.75 9.19
CA HIS A 50 -0.64 -8.45 7.96
C HIS A 50 0.60 -9.12 7.36
N THR A 51 0.35 -10.08 6.47
CA THR A 51 1.39 -10.79 5.71
C THR A 51 0.84 -11.21 4.35
N SER A 52 1.71 -11.45 3.40
CA SER A 52 1.35 -12.21 2.19
C SER A 52 0.95 -13.64 2.58
N GLY A 53 -0.06 -14.18 1.90
CA GLY A 53 -0.41 -15.59 1.98
C GLY A 53 0.60 -16.46 1.24
N SER A 54 0.48 -17.78 1.40
CA SER A 54 1.27 -18.73 0.61
C SER A 54 0.73 -18.80 -0.82
N HIS A 55 1.60 -18.61 -1.80
CA HIS A 55 1.29 -18.81 -3.21
C HIS A 55 1.68 -20.24 -3.59
N VAL A 56 0.69 -21.09 -3.86
CA VAL A 56 0.88 -22.54 -4.07
C VAL A 56 0.47 -23.03 -5.46
N THR A 57 -0.04 -22.13 -6.29
CA THR A 57 -0.38 -22.39 -7.70
C THR A 57 0.87 -22.30 -8.58
N ALA A 58 1.05 -23.20 -9.53
CA ALA A 58 2.23 -23.20 -10.41
C ALA A 58 2.12 -22.18 -11.57
N ASP A 59 0.90 -21.97 -12.08
CA ASP A 59 0.67 -21.29 -13.36
C ASP A 59 0.04 -19.89 -13.22
N GLU A 60 -0.15 -19.40 -11.98
CA GLU A 60 -0.73 -18.09 -11.72
C GLU A 60 0.33 -17.12 -11.19
N GLN A 61 0.26 -15.85 -11.62
CA GLN A 61 1.16 -14.79 -11.16
C GLN A 61 0.34 -13.54 -10.83
N PRO A 62 -0.21 -13.44 -9.61
CA PRO A 62 -1.07 -12.32 -9.25
C PRO A 62 -0.24 -11.05 -9.10
N ALA A 63 -0.64 -10.00 -9.84
CA ALA A 63 -0.09 -8.66 -9.70
C ALA A 63 -0.91 -7.86 -8.68
N MET A 64 -0.23 -7.10 -7.83
CA MET A 64 -0.84 -6.17 -6.87
C MET A 64 -0.19 -4.80 -6.98
N LEU A 65 -0.99 -3.76 -6.75
CA LEU A 65 -0.51 -2.38 -6.63
C LEU A 65 -0.64 -1.93 -5.18
N PHE A 66 0.44 -1.37 -4.62
CA PHE A 66 0.44 -0.83 -3.26
C PHE A 66 0.41 0.70 -3.30
N ALA A 67 -0.58 1.28 -2.64
CA ALA A 67 -0.66 2.72 -2.41
C ALA A 67 -0.53 3.01 -0.90
N CYS A 68 0.64 3.46 -0.47
CA CYS A 68 0.90 3.84 0.91
C CYS A 68 0.67 5.34 1.09
N TYR A 69 -0.39 5.69 1.83
CA TYR A 69 -0.70 7.06 2.19
C TYR A 69 -0.22 7.36 3.61
N SER A 70 0.36 8.53 3.80
CA SER A 70 0.82 9.02 5.09
C SER A 70 0.40 10.48 5.27
N VAL A 71 0.38 10.93 6.52
CA VAL A 71 0.37 12.35 6.85
C VAL A 71 1.61 13.05 6.28
N ASP A 72 1.48 14.35 6.00
CA ASP A 72 2.45 15.17 5.26
C ASP A 72 3.79 15.38 5.98
N PHE A 73 3.79 15.37 7.32
CA PHE A 73 5.02 15.50 8.10
C PHE A 73 5.90 14.23 8.09
N LEU A 74 5.38 13.10 7.61
CA LEU A 74 6.16 11.87 7.47
C LEU A 74 6.86 11.84 6.11
N ARG A 75 8.15 11.49 6.12
CA ARG A 75 8.90 11.27 4.88
C ARG A 75 8.33 10.06 4.15
N ARG A 76 7.96 10.26 2.88
CA ARG A 76 7.41 9.23 2.00
C ARG A 76 8.48 8.22 1.60
N GLN A 77 8.04 6.99 1.28
CA GLN A 77 8.93 5.90 0.87
C GLN A 77 9.69 6.21 -0.42
N MET A 78 9.04 6.91 -1.37
CA MET A 78 9.59 7.28 -2.66
C MET A 78 9.72 8.81 -2.80
N ASN A 79 10.81 9.25 -3.42
CA ASN A 79 11.01 10.65 -3.79
C ASN A 79 10.40 10.92 -5.17
N TRP A 80 9.07 11.04 -5.21
CA TRP A 80 8.31 11.12 -6.46
C TRP A 80 8.71 12.28 -7.38
N SER A 81 9.14 13.42 -6.83
CA SER A 81 9.61 14.55 -7.64
C SER A 81 10.92 14.28 -8.38
N MET A 82 11.69 13.26 -7.96
CA MET A 82 12.94 12.87 -8.61
C MET A 82 12.79 11.63 -9.49
N THR A 83 11.76 10.81 -9.27
CA THR A 83 11.61 9.53 -9.97
C THR A 83 10.56 9.56 -11.07
N LEU A 84 9.60 10.49 -11.01
CA LEU A 84 8.59 10.62 -12.05
C LEU A 84 9.13 11.41 -13.23
N PRO A 85 8.86 10.98 -14.47
CA PRO A 85 9.13 11.78 -15.66
C PRO A 85 8.42 13.13 -15.62
N PHE A 86 9.03 14.13 -16.23
CA PHE A 86 8.52 15.51 -16.20
C PHE A 86 7.12 15.61 -16.83
N GLU A 87 6.91 14.96 -17.97
CA GLU A 87 5.62 14.90 -18.66
C GLU A 87 4.53 14.23 -17.82
N THR A 88 4.93 13.27 -16.97
CA THR A 88 4.00 12.64 -16.02
C THR A 88 3.59 13.64 -14.95
N ILE A 89 4.52 14.43 -14.43
CA ILE A 89 4.24 15.48 -13.43
C ILE A 89 3.34 16.57 -14.02
N GLU A 90 3.63 17.06 -15.23
CA GLU A 90 2.87 18.13 -15.88
C GLU A 90 1.41 17.74 -16.17
N SER A 91 1.16 16.46 -16.46
CA SER A 91 -0.19 15.97 -16.74
C SER A 91 -1.05 15.76 -15.48
N MET A 92 -0.49 15.88 -14.28
CA MET A 92 -1.22 15.65 -13.03
C MET A 92 -2.21 16.78 -12.72
N SER A 93 -3.39 16.41 -12.20
CA SER A 93 -4.25 17.39 -11.53
C SER A 93 -3.56 17.92 -10.26
N GLY A 94 -3.94 19.12 -9.81
CA GLY A 94 -3.38 19.70 -8.58
C GLY A 94 -3.59 18.80 -7.35
N SER A 95 -4.74 18.10 -7.27
CA SER A 95 -5.03 17.15 -6.20
C SER A 95 -4.11 15.93 -6.22
N ALA A 96 -3.83 15.37 -7.41
CA ALA A 96 -2.88 14.26 -7.55
C ALA A 96 -1.46 14.73 -7.22
N GLY A 97 -1.04 15.88 -7.75
CA GLY A 97 0.25 16.49 -7.44
C GLY A 97 0.46 16.71 -5.94
N SER A 98 -0.59 17.04 -5.19
CA SER A 98 -0.52 17.18 -3.74
C SER A 98 -0.29 15.85 -3.01
N LEU A 99 -0.98 14.77 -3.42
CA LEU A 99 -0.71 13.42 -2.89
C LEU A 99 0.71 12.94 -3.24
N PHE A 100 1.22 13.34 -4.41
CA PHE A 100 2.60 13.13 -4.81
C PHE A 100 3.58 14.18 -4.23
N GLY A 101 3.14 15.04 -3.31
CA GLY A 101 3.98 16.00 -2.59
C GLY A 101 4.75 16.95 -3.52
N LEU A 102 4.13 17.28 -4.65
CA LEU A 102 4.62 18.19 -5.68
C LEU A 102 4.02 19.60 -5.51
N SER A 103 2.94 19.72 -4.71
CA SER A 103 2.33 20.99 -4.33
C SER A 103 3.25 21.74 -3.37
N GLY A 104 3.91 22.80 -3.85
CA GLY A 104 4.70 23.71 -3.02
C GLY A 104 6.17 23.91 -3.40
N GLY A 105 6.68 23.36 -4.52
CA GLY A 105 8.11 23.58 -4.84
C GLY A 105 8.66 23.26 -6.22
N VAL A 106 7.86 22.77 -7.19
CA VAL A 106 8.42 22.36 -8.51
C VAL A 106 7.80 23.09 -9.71
N ALA A 107 6.63 23.72 -9.57
CA ALA A 107 6.01 24.48 -10.66
C ALA A 107 6.70 25.83 -10.97
N SER A 108 7.76 26.22 -10.25
CA SER A 108 8.48 27.50 -10.46
C SER A 108 9.95 27.36 -10.88
N ARG A 109 10.47 26.14 -11.10
CA ARG A 109 11.77 25.99 -11.75
C ARG A 109 11.58 26.06 -13.26
N SER A 110 11.38 27.29 -13.72
CA SER A 110 11.61 27.72 -15.09
C SER A 110 12.88 27.06 -15.64
N ALA A 111 12.76 26.57 -16.87
CA ALA A 111 13.83 26.17 -17.76
C ALA A 111 15.17 26.84 -17.43
N ARG A 112 16.18 26.03 -17.13
CA ARG A 112 17.59 26.36 -17.32
C ARG A 112 18.24 25.21 -18.05
#